data_AF-A0ABD0QCP7-F1
#
_entry.id   AF-A0ABD0QCP7-F1
#
_cell.length_a   1.000
_cell.length_b   1.000
_cell.length_c   1.000
_cell.angle_alpha   90.00
_cell.angle_beta   90.00
_cell.angle_gamma   90.00
#
_symmetry.space_group_name_H-M   'P 1'
#
loop_
_entity.id
_entity.type
_entity.pdbx_description
1 polymer ?
#
loop_
_entity_poly.entity_id
_entity_poly.type
_entity_poly.pdbx_seq_one_letter_code
_entity_poly.pdbx_strand_id
1 'polypeptide(L)'
;PNGDLASGAFRNGRRTCLPAPAPDTSNLNLWNILKNNIGKDLSKVSMPVELNEPLNTLQHMCEELEYTELLDKAAQTDDPYERM
;
A
#
# COMPACT_ATOMS: atom_id res chain seq x y z
N PRO A 1 35.96 -0.27 22.01
CA PRO A 1 36.08 -0.98 20.73
C PRO A 1 34.68 -1.38 20.22
N ASN A 2 34.01 -0.40 19.61
CA ASN A 2 32.76 -0.60 18.87
C ASN A 2 33.10 -1.22 17.50
N GLY A 3 32.24 -2.10 16.99
CA GLY A 3 32.43 -2.69 15.65
C GLY A 3 31.28 -3.62 15.25
N ASP A 4 30.27 -3.02 14.63
CA ASP A 4 29.51 -3.56 13.50
C ASP A 4 28.64 -4.82 13.70
N LEU A 5 27.45 -4.60 14.27
CA LEU A 5 26.27 -5.46 14.08
C LEU A 5 25.28 -4.90 13.03
N ALA A 6 25.77 -4.11 12.07
CA ALA A 6 24.95 -3.46 11.04
C ALA A 6 25.40 -3.86 9.63
N SER A 7 25.34 -5.15 9.30
CA SER A 7 25.49 -5.60 7.90
C SER A 7 24.42 -6.62 7.54
N GLY A 8 23.17 -6.24 7.75
CA GLY A 8 21.99 -6.83 7.14
C GLY A 8 21.27 -5.83 6.24
N ALA A 9 21.97 -4.84 5.69
CA ALA A 9 21.37 -3.93 4.70
C ALA A 9 21.00 -4.77 3.48
N PHE A 10 19.70 -4.91 3.23
CA PHE A 10 19.16 -5.44 1.99
C PHE A 10 19.95 -4.84 0.83
N ARG A 11 20.69 -5.68 0.10
CA ARG A 11 21.77 -5.27 -0.83
C ARG A 11 21.32 -4.43 -2.04
N ASN A 12 20.05 -4.05 -2.13
CA ASN A 12 19.47 -3.27 -3.21
C ASN A 12 18.63 -2.13 -2.58
N GLY A 13 18.95 -0.87 -2.86
CA GLY A 13 18.19 0.29 -2.35
C GLY A 13 16.70 0.29 -2.73
N ARG A 14 15.90 1.19 -2.13
CA ARG A 14 14.45 1.29 -2.40
C ARG A 14 14.22 1.63 -3.88
N ARG A 15 13.39 0.82 -4.54
CA ARG A 15 13.01 1.03 -5.94
C ARG A 15 12.12 2.26 -6.06
N THR A 16 12.38 3.10 -7.07
CA THR A 16 11.59 4.31 -7.37
C THR A 16 10.61 4.11 -8.53
N CYS A 17 10.68 2.97 -9.24
CA CYS A 17 9.77 2.65 -10.34
C CYS A 17 9.46 1.14 -10.43
N LEU A 18 8.31 0.85 -11.03
CA LEU A 18 7.90 -0.51 -11.40
C LEU A 18 8.59 -0.96 -12.70
N PRO A 19 8.72 -2.28 -12.95
CA PRO A 19 9.45 -2.79 -14.12
C PRO A 19 8.70 -2.54 -15.44
N ALA A 20 7.38 -2.32 -15.36
CA ALA A 20 6.49 -2.10 -16.48
C ALA A 20 5.43 -1.06 -16.10
N PRO A 21 4.85 -0.34 -17.08
CA PRO A 21 3.70 0.52 -16.86
C PRO A 21 2.46 -0.30 -16.49
N ALA A 22 1.45 0.37 -15.93
CA ALA A 22 0.16 -0.26 -15.66
C ALA A 22 -0.49 -0.77 -16.96
N PRO A 23 -1.19 -1.92 -16.92
CA PRO A 23 -1.89 -2.45 -18.09
C PRO A 23 -3.01 -1.50 -18.53
N ASP A 24 -3.31 -1.50 -19.83
CA ASP A 24 -4.44 -0.75 -20.36
C ASP A 24 -5.76 -1.46 -20.02
N THR A 25 -6.53 -0.87 -19.12
CA THR A 25 -7.83 -1.39 -18.65
C THR A 25 -9.01 -0.90 -19.49
N SER A 26 -8.78 -0.15 -20.58
CA SER A 26 -9.82 0.40 -21.46
C SER A 26 -10.79 -0.65 -22.02
N ASN A 27 -10.32 -1.88 -22.24
CA ASN A 27 -11.10 -2.99 -22.75
C ASN A 27 -11.94 -3.71 -21.67
N LEU A 28 -11.70 -3.42 -20.38
CA LEU A 28 -12.39 -4.06 -19.26
C LEU A 28 -13.51 -3.17 -18.75
N ASN A 29 -14.75 -3.67 -18.84
CA ASN A 29 -15.91 -2.95 -18.31
C ASN A 29 -16.11 -3.30 -16.82
N LEU A 30 -15.42 -2.58 -15.93
CA LEU A 30 -15.57 -2.70 -14.48
C LEU A 30 -17.04 -2.58 -14.04
N TRP A 31 -17.80 -1.69 -14.68
CA TRP A 31 -19.22 -1.49 -14.38
C TRP A 31 -20.06 -2.76 -14.65
N ASN A 32 -19.78 -3.50 -15.72
CA ASN A 32 -20.46 -4.77 -15.99
C ASN A 32 -20.14 -5.83 -14.92
N ILE A 33 -18.89 -5.89 -14.44
CA ILE A 33 -18.47 -6.81 -13.38
C ILE A 33 -19.20 -6.47 -12.08
N LEU A 34 -19.24 -5.18 -11.70
CA LEU A 34 -19.96 -4.72 -10.51
C LEU A 34 -21.46 -4.99 -10.62
N LYS A 35 -22.08 -4.69 -11.77
CA LYS A 35 -23.50 -4.92 -12.02
C LYS A 35 -23.89 -6.39 -11.88
N ASN A 36 -23.07 -7.31 -12.39
CA ASN A 36 -23.33 -8.74 -12.31
C ASN A 36 -23.12 -9.33 -10.91
N ASN A 37 -22.46 -8.58 -10.01
CA ASN A 37 -22.14 -9.01 -8.65
C ASN A 37 -22.76 -8.11 -7.57
N ILE A 38 -23.81 -7.34 -7.90
CA ILE A 38 -24.56 -6.55 -6.92
C ILE A 38 -25.07 -7.45 -5.80
N GLY A 39 -24.82 -7.05 -4.55
CA GLY A 39 -25.24 -7.78 -3.35
C GLY A 39 -24.35 -8.97 -2.99
N LYS A 40 -23.28 -9.24 -3.76
CA LYS A 40 -22.27 -10.25 -3.41
C LYS A 40 -21.05 -9.61 -2.80
N ASP A 41 -20.41 -10.35 -1.92
CA ASP A 41 -19.08 -10.04 -1.41
C ASP A 41 -18.05 -10.22 -2.53
N LEU A 42 -17.44 -9.10 -2.97
CA LEU A 42 -16.46 -9.10 -4.05
C LEU A 42 -15.20 -9.90 -3.72
N SER A 43 -14.89 -10.12 -2.44
CA SER A 43 -13.76 -10.98 -2.05
C SER A 43 -13.94 -12.44 -2.50
N LYS A 44 -15.19 -12.86 -2.77
CA LYS A 44 -15.56 -14.19 -3.25
C LYS A 44 -15.77 -14.24 -4.77
N VAL A 45 -15.63 -13.11 -5.45
CA VAL A 45 -15.76 -12.99 -6.89
C VAL A 45 -14.36 -12.94 -7.50
N SER A 46 -14.10 -13.77 -8.51
CA SER A 46 -12.82 -13.68 -9.24
C SER A 46 -12.79 -12.42 -10.09
N MET A 47 -11.78 -11.58 -9.86
CA MET A 47 -11.53 -10.35 -10.61
C MET A 47 -10.40 -10.58 -11.63
N PRO A 48 -10.50 -10.01 -12.85
CA PRO A 48 -9.38 -9.92 -13.78
C PRO A 48 -8.15 -9.29 -13.13
N VAL A 49 -6.96 -9.84 -13.38
CA VAL A 49 -5.72 -9.41 -12.74
C VAL A 49 -5.30 -8.00 -13.13
N GLU A 50 -5.72 -7.54 -14.31
CA GLU A 50 -5.46 -6.20 -14.83
C GLU A 50 -6.20 -5.10 -14.04
N LEU A 51 -7.24 -5.48 -13.29
CA LEU A 51 -7.95 -4.58 -12.36
C LEU A 51 -7.32 -4.58 -10.96
N ASN A 52 -6.45 -5.53 -10.66
CA ASN A 52 -5.76 -5.59 -9.39
C ASN A 52 -4.46 -4.78 -9.48
N GLU A 53 -4.18 -4.03 -8.43
CA GLU A 53 -2.86 -3.45 -8.24
C GLU A 53 -1.88 -4.50 -7.71
N PRO A 54 -0.56 -4.33 -7.95
CA PRO A 54 0.46 -5.29 -7.52
C PRO A 54 0.77 -5.17 -6.01
N LEU A 55 -0.26 -4.98 -5.19
CA LEU A 55 -0.19 -4.91 -3.74
C LEU A 55 -1.26 -5.81 -3.13
N ASN A 56 -0.94 -6.39 -1.98
CA ASN A 56 -1.89 -7.14 -1.17
C ASN A 56 -2.40 -6.29 0.00
N THR A 57 -3.46 -6.75 0.66
CA THR A 57 -4.09 -6.04 1.79
C THR A 57 -3.11 -5.67 2.91
N LEU A 58 -2.13 -6.52 3.23
CA LEU A 58 -1.14 -6.22 4.27
C LEU A 58 -0.19 -5.10 3.84
N GLN A 59 0.17 -5.06 2.57
CA GLN A 59 0.99 -3.98 2.02
C GLN A 59 0.25 -2.65 2.03
N HIS A 60 -1.05 -2.65 1.70
CA HIS A 60 -1.90 -1.47 1.86
C HIS A 60 -1.97 -0.99 3.30
N MET A 61 -2.11 -1.89 4.29
CA MET A 61 -2.06 -1.49 5.70
C MET A 61 -0.72 -0.84 6.07
N CYS A 62 0.39 -1.24 5.44
CA CYS A 62 1.67 -0.60 5.64
C CYS A 62 1.77 0.80 5.01
N GLU A 63 0.92 1.17 4.06
CA GLU A 63 0.89 2.53 3.49
C GLU A 63 0.43 3.56 4.52
N GLU A 64 -0.40 3.17 5.50
CA GLU A 64 -0.78 4.04 6.62
C GLU A 64 0.42 4.50 7.46
N LEU A 65 1.53 3.76 7.39
CA LEU A 65 2.78 4.08 8.08
C LEU A 65 3.77 4.91 7.23
N GLU A 66 3.34 5.43 6.07
CA GLU A 66 4.20 6.29 5.25
C GLU A 66 4.65 7.55 6.01
N TYR A 67 3.76 8.11 6.83
CA TYR A 67 3.98 9.37 7.55
C TYR A 67 4.09 9.17 9.07
N THR A 68 4.83 8.13 9.50
CA THR A 68 5.03 7.82 10.93
C THR A 68 5.69 8.96 11.71
N GLU A 69 6.44 9.85 11.06
CA GLU A 69 7.02 11.02 11.70
C GLU A 69 5.98 11.99 12.26
N LEU A 70 4.73 11.92 11.77
CA LEU A 70 3.62 12.67 12.36
C LEU A 70 3.27 12.14 13.75
N LEU A 71 3.34 10.82 13.96
CA LEU A 71 3.14 10.20 15.27
C LEU A 71 4.27 10.58 16.24
N ASP A 72 5.51 10.62 15.74
CA ASP A 72 6.66 11.05 16.55
C ASP A 72 6.56 12.52 16.97
N LYS A 73 6.07 13.39 16.08
CA LYS A 73 5.79 14.80 16.39
C LYS A 73 4.66 14.93 17.41
N ALA A 74 3.54 14.23 17.19
CA ALA A 74 2.41 14.23 18.11
C ALA A 74 2.80 13.75 19.51
N ALA A 75 3.69 12.76 19.61
CA ALA A 75 4.23 12.27 20.88
C ALA A 75 5.10 13.30 21.63
N GLN A 76 5.71 14.24 20.90
CA GLN A 76 6.52 15.34 21.46
C GLN A 76 5.70 16.61 21.76
N THR A 77 4.46 16.70 21.27
CA THR A 77 3.57 17.83 21.52
C THR A 77 2.89 17.71 22.88
N ASP A 78 3.08 18.68 23.76
CA ASP A 78 2.47 18.71 25.10
C ASP A 78 0.97 19.05 25.07
N ASP A 79 0.54 19.94 24.16
CA ASP A 79 -0.86 20.34 24.03
C ASP A 79 -1.71 19.21 23.42
N PRO A 80 -2.71 18.67 24.16
CA PRO A 80 -3.59 17.63 23.63
C PRO A 80 -4.40 18.05 22.40
N TYR A 81 -4.66 19.36 22.22
CA TYR A 81 -5.41 19.85 21.06
C TYR A 81 -4.56 19.95 19.80
N GLU A 82 -3.25 20.23 19.92
CA GLU A 82 -2.32 20.21 18.79
C GLU A 82 -1.85 18.79 18.43
N ARG A 83 -2.02 17.83 19.35
CA ARG A 83 -1.73 16.41 19.14
C ARG A 83 -2.79 15.68 18.30
N MET A 84 -4.04 16.15 18.36
CA MET A 84 -5.21 15.53 17.71
C MET A 84 -5.40 16.04 16.28
#